data_AF-A0ABD6EVY2-F1
#
_entry.id   AF-A0ABD6EVY2-F1
#
_cell.length_a   1.000
_cell.length_b   1.000
_cell.length_c   1.000
_cell.angle_alpha   90.00
_cell.angle_beta   90.00
_cell.angle_gamma   90.00
#
_symmetry.space_group_name_H-M   'P 1'
#
loop_
_entity.id
_entity.type
_entity.pdbx_description
1 polymer ?
#
loop_
_entity_poly.entity_id
_entity_poly.type
_entity_poly.pdbx_seq_one_letter_code
_entity_poly.pdbx_strand_id
1 'polypeptide(L)'
;MNEQNEGDKSMVTETLFRKERKKSGGAPKCGCLGLPCVCSTCQHKPRLNVNKAGTPGFRAPEVLLKSSDQTPLIDIWAAGVTFLSLLCHQHPVMRPADDEEAIAQIAVLFGTAPLQHYADKIGVSLLAEPVFPGLDIVKFVRAVREGVITKGDQLRCTSCKILFYGNSQGICLCKSTEETSLSQLSPEERQVFEVLLRCLTVDPSERYSAEMLKNYFY
;
A
#
# COMPACT_ATOMS: atom_id res chain seq x y z
N MET A 1 -1.09 -66.34 -17.01
CA MET A 1 -2.52 -66.62 -16.76
C MET A 1 -2.87 -65.95 -15.44
N ASN A 2 -3.85 -65.05 -15.53
CA ASN A 2 -4.70 -64.48 -14.48
C ASN A 2 -4.03 -63.58 -13.42
N GLU A 3 -4.62 -62.48 -12.97
CA GLU A 3 -5.82 -61.72 -13.36
C GLU A 3 -5.74 -60.36 -12.62
N GLN A 4 -6.42 -59.37 -13.17
CA GLN A 4 -6.68 -58.04 -12.60
C GLN A 4 -7.35 -58.14 -11.21
N ASN A 5 -7.16 -57.19 -10.26
CA ASN A 5 -7.95 -55.95 -10.20
C ASN A 5 -7.68 -55.06 -8.95
N GLU A 6 -7.69 -53.75 -9.21
CA GLU A 6 -8.09 -52.54 -8.46
C GLU A 6 -8.23 -52.45 -6.92
N GLY A 7 -7.85 -51.27 -6.39
CA GLY A 7 -8.28 -50.69 -5.12
C GLY A 7 -7.25 -49.68 -4.56
N ASP A 8 -7.21 -48.43 -5.03
CA ASP A 8 -7.90 -47.24 -4.48
C ASP A 8 -7.16 -46.53 -3.31
N LYS A 9 -7.10 -45.19 -3.44
CA LYS A 9 -6.72 -44.13 -2.48
C LYS A 9 -5.24 -43.95 -2.09
N SER A 10 -4.61 -43.03 -2.82
CA SER A 10 -3.44 -42.26 -2.39
C SER A 10 -3.70 -41.58 -1.04
N MET A 11 -2.97 -42.05 -0.03
CA MET A 11 -3.02 -41.60 1.34
C MET A 11 -2.35 -40.22 1.46
N VAL A 12 -3.15 -39.28 1.94
CA VAL A 12 -2.81 -37.93 2.38
C VAL A 12 -1.63 -37.99 3.37
N THR A 13 -0.49 -37.40 3.02
CA THR A 13 0.60 -37.14 3.97
C THR A 13 0.59 -35.68 4.39
N GLU A 14 -0.28 -35.35 5.33
CA GLU A 14 -0.23 -34.09 6.07
C GLU A 14 -0.03 -34.42 7.55
N THR A 15 1.23 -34.53 7.95
CA THR A 15 1.66 -34.50 9.35
C THR A 15 3.09 -33.99 9.28
N LEU A 16 3.38 -32.79 9.75
CA LEU A 16 3.88 -32.47 11.09
C LEU A 16 3.98 -30.93 11.07
N PHE A 17 3.34 -30.17 11.96
CA PHE A 17 3.91 -29.73 13.24
C PHE A 17 2.76 -29.24 14.15
N ARG A 18 2.45 -30.01 15.21
CA ARG A 18 1.55 -29.54 16.28
C ARG A 18 2.24 -29.70 17.62
N LYS A 19 2.90 -28.63 18.09
CA LYS A 19 3.24 -28.50 19.51
C LYS A 19 2.03 -27.92 20.23
N GLU A 20 1.41 -28.73 21.07
CA GLU A 20 0.35 -28.30 21.98
C GLU A 20 0.88 -27.26 22.96
N ARG A 21 0.22 -26.11 23.04
CA ARG A 21 0.48 -25.06 24.04
C ARG A 21 -0.71 -24.96 24.99
N LYS A 22 -0.40 -24.94 26.30
CA LYS A 22 -1.32 -24.86 27.44
C LYS A 22 -2.34 -23.72 27.29
N LYS A 23 -3.59 -24.01 27.66
CA LYS A 23 -4.72 -23.07 27.67
C LYS A 23 -4.53 -21.97 28.72
N SER A 24 -4.43 -20.72 28.27
CA SER A 24 -4.82 -19.53 29.03
C SER A 24 -6.15 -19.00 28.46
N GLY A 25 -7.06 -18.59 29.34
CA GLY A 25 -8.45 -18.25 29.00
C GLY A 25 -8.62 -17.00 28.14
N GLY A 26 -8.37 -17.13 26.84
CA GLY A 26 -8.72 -16.14 25.81
C GLY A 26 -9.71 -16.71 24.80
N ALA A 27 -10.44 -15.82 24.13
CA ALA A 27 -11.37 -16.17 23.04
C ALA A 27 -10.73 -17.13 22.01
N PRO A 28 -11.50 -18.04 21.39
CA PRO A 28 -10.98 -19.00 20.43
C PRO A 28 -10.31 -18.26 19.25
N LYS A 29 -9.00 -18.50 19.06
CA LYS A 29 -8.24 -17.94 17.95
C LYS A 29 -8.35 -18.89 16.75
N CYS A 30 -8.84 -18.39 15.60
CA CYS A 30 -8.81 -19.15 14.34
C CYS A 30 -7.39 -19.19 13.75
N GLY A 31 -7.06 -20.23 12.97
CA GLY A 31 -5.79 -20.36 12.24
C GLY A 31 -5.74 -19.59 10.91
N CYS A 32 -6.78 -18.81 10.60
CA CYS A 32 -6.93 -18.12 9.31
C CYS A 32 -6.09 -16.84 9.17
N LEU A 33 -5.45 -16.36 10.23
CA LEU A 33 -4.69 -15.12 10.21
C LEU A 33 -3.58 -15.18 9.16
N GLY A 34 -3.52 -14.18 8.27
CA GLY A 34 -2.50 -14.10 7.21
C GLY A 34 -2.72 -15.07 6.05
N LEU A 35 -3.87 -15.74 5.97
CA LEU A 35 -4.24 -16.64 4.87
C LEU A 35 -5.47 -16.10 4.13
N PRO A 36 -5.62 -16.35 2.83
CA PRO A 36 -6.80 -15.94 2.05
C PRO A 36 -8.00 -16.86 2.34
N CYS A 37 -8.37 -17.02 3.62
CA CYS A 37 -9.48 -17.87 4.06
C CYS A 37 -10.21 -17.25 5.25
N VAL A 38 -11.49 -17.58 5.39
CA VAL A 38 -12.34 -17.12 6.50
C VAL A 38 -13.10 -18.33 7.05
N CYS A 39 -13.10 -18.51 8.37
CA CYS A 39 -13.91 -19.53 9.05
C CYS A 39 -15.02 -18.90 9.90
N SER A 40 -15.92 -19.73 10.44
CA SER A 40 -17.03 -19.29 11.29
C SER A 40 -16.56 -18.43 12.47
N THR A 41 -15.47 -18.79 13.15
CA THR A 41 -14.92 -17.97 14.25
C THR A 41 -14.55 -16.56 13.80
N CYS A 42 -13.94 -16.42 12.62
CA CYS A 42 -13.52 -15.11 12.14
C CYS A 42 -14.75 -14.26 11.69
N GLN A 43 -15.82 -14.87 11.18
CA GLN A 43 -17.09 -14.18 10.84
C GLN A 43 -17.85 -13.63 12.06
N HIS A 44 -17.73 -14.30 13.20
CA HIS A 44 -18.37 -13.85 14.45
C HIS A 44 -17.55 -12.81 15.22
N LYS A 45 -16.37 -12.42 14.71
CA LYS A 45 -15.54 -11.41 15.37
C LYS A 45 -16.23 -10.04 15.27
N PRO A 46 -16.34 -9.28 16.37
CA PRO A 46 -16.97 -7.96 16.33
C PRO A 46 -16.21 -7.05 15.38
N ARG A 47 -16.95 -6.20 14.66
CA ARG A 47 -16.37 -5.18 13.80
C ARG A 47 -15.68 -4.13 14.68
N LEU A 48 -14.43 -3.82 14.37
CA LEU A 48 -13.73 -2.71 15.00
C LEU A 48 -14.29 -1.40 14.44
N ASN A 49 -14.93 -0.62 15.31
CA ASN A 49 -15.42 0.71 15.01
C ASN A 49 -14.40 1.73 15.54
N VAL A 50 -13.86 2.53 14.63
CA VAL A 50 -12.97 3.65 14.92
C VAL A 50 -13.49 4.88 14.19
N ASN A 51 -13.07 6.07 14.61
CA ASN A 51 -13.40 7.28 13.89
C ASN A 51 -12.76 7.25 12.49
N LYS A 52 -13.58 7.49 11.47
CA LYS A 52 -13.21 7.52 10.06
C LYS A 52 -13.68 8.80 9.36
N ALA A 53 -14.02 9.84 10.13
CA ALA A 53 -14.42 11.12 9.58
C ALA A 53 -13.33 11.64 8.61
N GLY A 54 -13.75 12.12 7.45
CA GLY A 54 -12.86 12.60 6.40
C GLY A 54 -13.41 12.32 5.00
N THR A 55 -12.81 12.97 4.00
CA THR A 55 -13.20 12.83 2.59
C THR A 55 -12.49 11.62 1.95
N PRO A 56 -13.21 10.76 1.20
CA PRO A 56 -12.57 9.69 0.43
C PRO A 56 -11.43 10.21 -0.44
N GLY A 57 -10.31 9.48 -0.49
CA GLY A 57 -9.10 9.90 -1.21
C GLY A 57 -8.12 10.75 -0.40
N PHE A 58 -8.53 11.35 0.72
CA PHE A 58 -7.67 12.19 1.58
C PHE A 58 -7.35 11.56 2.94
N ARG A 59 -7.98 10.44 3.28
CA ARG A 59 -7.73 9.73 4.54
C ARG A 59 -6.32 9.14 4.56
N ALA A 60 -5.63 9.32 5.69
CA ALA A 60 -4.29 8.78 5.92
C ALA A 60 -4.33 7.25 6.12
N PRO A 61 -3.21 6.53 5.89
CA PRO A 61 -3.13 5.07 6.04
C PRO A 61 -3.59 4.58 7.43
N GLU A 62 -3.26 5.30 8.49
CA GLU A 62 -3.67 4.99 9.86
C GLU A 62 -5.17 5.06 10.11
N VAL A 63 -5.88 5.93 9.39
CA VAL A 63 -7.34 6.01 9.45
C VAL A 63 -7.96 4.81 8.71
N LEU A 64 -7.43 4.50 7.53
CA LEU A 64 -7.92 3.40 6.68
C LEU A 64 -7.68 2.02 7.33
N LEU A 65 -6.51 1.82 7.93
CA LEU A 65 -6.13 0.61 8.67
C LEU A 65 -6.73 0.54 10.08
N LYS A 66 -7.53 1.54 10.46
CA LYS A 66 -8.28 1.59 11.73
C LYS A 66 -7.38 1.61 12.97
N SER A 67 -6.29 2.36 12.93
CA SER A 67 -5.46 2.62 14.11
C SER A 67 -6.28 3.32 15.20
N SER A 68 -6.04 2.96 16.47
CA SER A 68 -6.59 3.67 17.63
C SER A 68 -5.91 5.03 17.87
N ASP A 69 -4.67 5.16 17.42
CA ASP A 69 -3.78 6.26 17.77
C ASP A 69 -3.67 7.24 16.59
N GLN A 70 -4.78 7.94 16.32
CA GLN A 70 -4.82 9.00 15.31
C GLN A 70 -4.27 10.30 15.89
N THR A 71 -3.42 10.99 15.13
CA THR A 71 -2.76 12.23 15.53
C THR A 71 -3.03 13.33 14.50
N PRO A 72 -2.70 14.61 14.78
CA PRO A 72 -2.79 15.68 13.77
C PRO A 72 -1.98 15.44 12.49
N LEU A 73 -1.11 14.42 12.45
CA LEU A 73 -0.37 14.04 11.24
C LEU A 73 -1.27 13.51 10.12
N ILE A 74 -2.54 13.19 10.41
CA ILE A 74 -3.55 12.91 9.37
C ILE A 74 -3.79 14.13 8.48
N ASP A 75 -3.68 15.35 9.03
CA ASP A 75 -3.85 16.59 8.28
C ASP A 75 -2.64 16.86 7.37
N ILE A 76 -1.44 16.47 7.82
CA ILE A 76 -0.23 16.54 6.98
C ILE A 76 -0.33 15.61 5.78
N TRP A 77 -0.87 14.40 5.98
CA TRP A 77 -1.14 13.48 4.87
C TRP A 77 -2.15 14.11 3.88
N ALA A 78 -3.26 14.64 4.37
CA ALA A 78 -4.28 15.27 3.52
C ALA A 78 -3.72 16.48 2.75
N ALA A 79 -2.85 17.27 3.38
CA ALA A 79 -2.11 18.34 2.74
C ALA A 79 -1.16 17.81 1.66
N GLY A 80 -0.47 16.70 1.92
CA GLY A 80 0.36 15.99 0.94
C GLY A 80 -0.42 15.49 -0.28
N VAL A 81 -1.61 14.92 -0.08
CA VAL A 81 -2.48 14.46 -1.19
C VAL A 81 -2.99 15.66 -2.00
N THR A 82 -3.33 16.76 -1.33
CA THR A 82 -3.69 18.02 -1.98
C THR A 82 -2.51 18.54 -2.81
N PHE A 83 -1.31 18.53 -2.25
CA PHE A 83 -0.10 18.97 -2.93
C PHE A 83 0.24 18.09 -4.13
N LEU A 84 0.09 16.76 -4.01
CA LEU A 84 0.23 15.83 -5.13
C LEU A 84 -0.74 16.17 -6.26
N SER A 85 -2.01 16.46 -5.93
CA SER A 85 -3.02 16.87 -6.91
C SER A 85 -2.64 18.16 -7.64
N LEU A 86 -2.06 19.14 -6.92
CA LEU A 86 -1.52 20.35 -7.52
C LEU A 86 -0.37 20.04 -8.46
N LEU A 87 0.60 19.22 -8.06
CA LEU A 87 1.73 18.85 -8.91
C LEU A 87 1.29 18.07 -10.16
N CYS A 88 0.26 17.23 -10.05
CA CYS A 88 -0.33 16.50 -11.17
C CYS A 88 -1.22 17.35 -12.08
N HIS A 89 -1.52 18.61 -11.73
CA HIS A 89 -2.55 19.43 -12.38
C HIS A 89 -3.93 18.73 -12.48
N GLN A 90 -4.24 17.83 -11.54
CA GLN A 90 -5.47 17.03 -11.56
C GLN A 90 -6.00 16.85 -10.14
N HIS A 91 -7.23 17.30 -9.90
CA HIS A 91 -7.88 17.19 -8.60
C HIS A 91 -9.26 16.49 -8.67
N PRO A 92 -9.56 15.62 -7.68
CA PRO A 92 -8.61 14.93 -6.81
C PRO A 92 -7.79 13.88 -7.60
N VAL A 93 -6.52 13.68 -7.22
CA VAL A 93 -5.62 12.69 -7.84
C VAL A 93 -6.01 11.24 -7.52
N MET A 94 -6.63 11.00 -6.37
CA MET A 94 -7.20 9.73 -5.94
C MET A 94 -8.72 9.87 -5.75
N ARG A 95 -9.49 8.91 -6.26
CA ARG A 95 -10.98 8.89 -6.17
C ARG A 95 -11.49 7.48 -5.84
N PRO A 96 -11.14 6.93 -4.67
CA PRO A 96 -11.57 5.60 -4.29
C PRO A 96 -13.08 5.56 -3.98
N ALA A 97 -13.74 4.46 -4.34
CA ALA A 97 -15.15 4.20 -4.02
C ALA A 97 -15.35 3.80 -2.54
N ASP A 98 -14.37 3.12 -1.95
CA ASP A 98 -14.37 2.66 -0.56
C ASP A 98 -12.97 2.71 0.07
N ASP A 99 -12.86 2.34 1.35
CA ASP A 99 -11.58 2.39 2.08
C ASP A 99 -10.60 1.32 1.57
N GLU A 100 -11.11 0.20 1.07
CA GLU A 100 -10.33 -0.89 0.47
C GLU A 100 -9.66 -0.43 -0.83
N GLU A 101 -10.39 0.25 -1.71
CA GLU A 101 -9.84 0.87 -2.91
C GLU A 101 -8.85 1.98 -2.56
N ALA A 102 -9.11 2.77 -1.51
CA ALA A 102 -8.18 3.78 -1.04
C ALA A 102 -6.83 3.17 -0.63
N ILE A 103 -6.85 2.08 0.14
CA ILE A 103 -5.62 1.33 0.50
C ILE A 103 -4.93 0.81 -0.75
N ALA A 104 -5.67 0.27 -1.73
CA ALA A 104 -5.09 -0.22 -2.98
C ALA A 104 -4.41 0.90 -3.79
N GLN A 105 -5.03 2.07 -3.92
CA GLN A 105 -4.42 3.23 -4.60
C GLN A 105 -3.15 3.71 -3.89
N ILE A 106 -3.16 3.76 -2.55
CA ILE A 106 -1.96 4.09 -1.74
C ILE A 106 -0.88 3.02 -1.93
N ALA A 107 -1.23 1.73 -1.96
CA ALA A 107 -0.29 0.64 -2.17
C ALA A 107 0.36 0.69 -3.56
N VAL A 108 -0.38 1.09 -4.59
CA VAL A 108 0.19 1.32 -5.93
C VAL A 108 1.15 2.50 -5.92
N LEU A 109 0.81 3.61 -5.27
CA LEU A 109 1.68 4.80 -5.25
C LEU A 109 2.95 4.60 -4.41
N PHE A 110 2.81 4.13 -3.17
CA PHE A 110 3.92 4.12 -2.20
C PHE A 110 4.50 2.73 -1.95
N GLY A 111 3.89 1.70 -2.53
CA GLY A 111 4.30 0.31 -2.39
C GLY A 111 3.53 -0.43 -1.31
N THR A 112 3.54 -1.76 -1.43
CA THR A 112 2.84 -2.64 -0.48
C THR A 112 3.62 -2.80 0.82
N ALA A 113 4.96 -2.86 0.75
CA ALA A 113 5.80 -3.13 1.92
C ALA A 113 5.67 -2.08 3.04
N PRO A 114 5.67 -0.75 2.77
CA PRO A 114 5.48 0.24 3.82
C PRO A 114 4.12 0.13 4.53
N LEU A 115 3.06 -0.19 3.78
CA LEU A 115 1.72 -0.41 4.34
C LEU A 115 1.66 -1.67 5.20
N GLN A 116 2.26 -2.77 4.74
CA GLN A 116 2.32 -4.02 5.49
C GLN A 116 3.12 -3.84 6.79
N HIS A 117 4.27 -3.17 6.71
CA HIS A 117 5.09 -2.88 7.89
C HIS A 117 4.33 -2.05 8.93
N TYR A 118 3.64 -1.00 8.49
CA TYR A 118 2.85 -0.17 9.39
C TYR A 118 1.64 -0.93 9.96
N ALA A 119 0.95 -1.73 9.16
CA ALA A 119 -0.14 -2.59 9.62
C ALA A 119 0.35 -3.56 10.72
N ASP A 120 1.49 -4.22 10.52
CA ASP A 120 2.08 -5.12 11.50
C ASP A 120 2.42 -4.38 12.81
N LYS A 121 2.97 -3.17 12.71
CA LYS A 121 3.30 -2.31 13.86
C LYS A 121 2.09 -1.99 14.73
N ILE A 122 0.91 -1.80 14.13
CA ILE A 122 -0.35 -1.55 14.86
C ILE A 122 -1.16 -2.83 15.16
N GLY A 123 -0.59 -4.01 14.89
CA GLY A 123 -1.23 -5.30 15.16
C GLY A 123 -2.35 -5.69 14.19
N VAL A 124 -2.32 -5.13 12.97
CA VAL A 124 -3.26 -5.43 11.87
C VAL A 124 -2.54 -6.27 10.81
N SER A 125 -3.16 -7.36 10.35
CA SER A 125 -2.63 -8.14 9.23
C SER A 125 -3.16 -7.60 7.91
N LEU A 126 -2.26 -7.14 7.03
CA LEU A 126 -2.58 -6.68 5.68
C LEU A 126 -1.92 -7.62 4.65
N LEU A 127 -2.75 -8.33 3.89
CA LEU A 127 -2.30 -9.12 2.75
C LEU A 127 -2.36 -8.26 1.48
N ALA A 128 -1.27 -8.23 0.71
CA ALA A 128 -1.18 -7.47 -0.52
C ALA A 128 -0.60 -8.35 -1.64
N GLU A 129 -1.36 -8.53 -2.70
CA GLU A 129 -0.96 -9.25 -3.92
C GLU A 129 -1.45 -8.43 -5.14
N PRO A 130 -0.58 -8.12 -6.12
CA PRO A 130 0.85 -8.39 -6.12
C PRO A 130 1.64 -7.50 -5.17
N VAL A 131 2.77 -8.02 -4.67
CA VAL A 131 3.78 -7.18 -4.02
C VAL A 131 4.32 -6.20 -5.05
N PHE A 132 4.24 -4.90 -4.72
CA PHE A 132 4.63 -3.84 -5.63
C PHE A 132 5.50 -2.81 -4.89
N PRO A 133 6.65 -2.40 -5.46
CA PRO A 133 7.55 -1.45 -4.81
C PRO A 133 7.00 -0.02 -4.69
N GLY A 134 5.90 0.28 -5.38
CA GLY A 134 5.37 1.64 -5.51
C GLY A 134 5.79 2.29 -6.82
N LEU A 135 5.25 3.47 -7.07
CA LEU A 135 5.60 4.31 -8.21
C LEU A 135 6.68 5.31 -7.81
N ASP A 136 7.57 5.59 -8.76
CA ASP A 136 8.47 6.74 -8.74
C ASP A 136 7.62 8.00 -8.84
N ILE A 137 7.64 8.83 -7.80
CA ILE A 137 6.72 9.96 -7.68
C ILE A 137 6.92 11.00 -8.78
N VAL A 138 8.15 11.20 -9.25
CA VAL A 138 8.47 12.16 -10.32
C VAL A 138 7.91 11.66 -11.64
N LYS A 139 8.13 10.38 -11.94
CA LYS A 139 7.56 9.74 -13.14
C LYS A 139 6.05 9.70 -13.10
N PHE A 140 5.45 9.42 -11.93
CA PHE A 140 4.01 9.45 -11.72
C PHE A 140 3.42 10.82 -12.06
N VAL A 141 3.95 11.89 -11.45
CA VAL A 141 3.47 13.26 -11.69
C VAL A 141 3.57 13.62 -13.18
N ARG A 142 4.71 13.35 -13.82
CA ARG A 142 4.89 13.60 -15.26
C ARG A 142 3.91 12.79 -16.11
N ALA A 143 3.74 11.51 -15.82
CA ALA A 143 2.84 10.63 -16.55
C ALA A 143 1.37 11.02 -16.41
N VAL A 144 0.95 11.53 -15.26
CA VAL A 144 -0.42 12.06 -15.07
C VAL A 144 -0.63 13.35 -15.86
N ARG A 145 0.36 14.25 -15.88
CA ARG A 145 0.26 15.54 -16.58
C ARG A 145 0.31 15.41 -18.10
N GLU A 146 1.24 14.60 -18.60
CA GLU A 146 1.66 14.59 -20.00
C GLU A 146 1.31 13.27 -20.71
N GLY A 147 0.82 12.28 -19.95
CA GLY A 147 0.70 10.90 -20.40
C GLY A 147 2.02 10.13 -20.28
N VAL A 148 1.94 8.80 -20.46
CA VAL A 148 3.14 7.96 -20.44
C VAL A 148 3.93 8.15 -21.73
N ILE A 149 5.03 8.91 -21.65
CA ILE A 149 5.91 9.16 -22.78
C ILE A 149 6.78 7.92 -23.04
N THR A 150 6.71 7.42 -24.29
CA THR A 150 7.52 6.29 -24.75
C THR A 150 8.75 6.78 -25.50
N LYS A 151 9.94 6.39 -25.02
CA LYS A 151 11.25 6.59 -25.67
C LYS A 151 11.93 5.24 -25.86
N GLY A 152 12.81 5.14 -26.86
CA GLY A 152 13.41 3.88 -27.32
C GLY A 152 14.06 3.04 -26.21
N ASP A 153 14.83 3.68 -25.33
CA ASP A 153 15.69 2.98 -24.37
C ASP A 153 15.06 2.76 -22.98
N GLN A 154 13.74 2.97 -22.84
CA GLN A 154 13.07 2.85 -21.55
C GLN A 154 12.83 1.39 -21.14
N LEU A 155 13.14 1.09 -19.87
CA LEU A 155 12.88 -0.20 -19.24
C LEU A 155 11.38 -0.54 -19.26
N ARG A 156 11.07 -1.82 -19.45
CA ARG A 156 9.70 -2.35 -19.45
C ARG A 156 9.35 -3.01 -18.13
N CYS A 157 8.09 -2.90 -17.71
CA CYS A 157 7.56 -3.47 -16.47
C CYS A 157 6.12 -3.94 -16.67
N THR A 158 5.86 -5.22 -16.37
CA THR A 158 4.51 -5.80 -16.46
C THR A 158 3.59 -5.23 -15.37
N SER A 159 4.08 -5.03 -14.15
CA SER A 159 3.28 -4.43 -13.07
C SER A 159 2.85 -3.01 -13.42
N CYS A 160 3.76 -2.15 -13.93
CA CYS A 160 3.38 -0.80 -14.37
C CYS A 160 2.43 -0.81 -15.57
N LYS A 161 2.49 -1.82 -16.45
CA LYS A 161 1.53 -1.98 -17.57
C LYS A 161 0.11 -2.21 -17.06
N ILE A 162 -0.03 -2.98 -15.99
CA ILE A 162 -1.32 -3.37 -15.41
C ILE A 162 -1.84 -2.27 -14.47
N LEU A 163 -0.98 -1.73 -13.61
CA LEU A 163 -1.36 -0.85 -12.51
C LEU A 163 -1.46 0.63 -12.90
N PHE A 164 -0.95 1.03 -14.08
CA PHE A 164 -0.99 2.43 -14.51
C PHE A 164 -1.80 2.58 -15.80
N TYR A 165 -2.89 3.34 -15.74
CA TYR A 165 -3.76 3.61 -16.88
C TYR A 165 -3.00 4.30 -18.02
N GLY A 166 -3.25 3.88 -19.26
CA GLY A 166 -2.58 4.42 -20.44
C GLY A 166 -1.14 3.90 -20.65
N ASN A 167 -0.63 3.00 -19.80
CA ASN A 167 0.70 2.42 -19.94
C ASN A 167 0.70 1.07 -20.70
N SER A 168 0.00 0.99 -21.85
CA SER A 168 -0.15 -0.27 -22.61
C SER A 168 1.19 -0.86 -23.08
N GLN A 169 2.19 0.01 -23.28
CA GLN A 169 3.56 -0.33 -23.67
C GLN A 169 4.44 -0.75 -22.49
N GLY A 170 3.93 -0.70 -21.26
CA GLY A 170 4.60 -1.15 -20.05
C GLY A 170 5.89 -0.42 -19.73
N ILE A 171 5.94 0.90 -19.89
CA ILE A 171 7.06 1.73 -19.43
C ILE A 171 7.19 1.60 -17.91
N CYS A 172 8.42 1.40 -17.43
CA CYS A 172 8.70 1.25 -16.00
C CYS A 172 8.59 2.60 -15.27
N LEU A 173 7.62 2.66 -14.35
CA LEU A 173 7.37 3.77 -13.44
C LEU A 173 7.66 3.37 -11.98
N CYS A 174 8.36 2.26 -11.75
CA CYS A 174 8.60 1.74 -10.39
C CYS A 174 9.49 2.66 -9.57
N LYS A 175 9.22 2.69 -8.25
CA LYS A 175 9.94 3.47 -7.24
C LYS A 175 11.46 3.22 -7.19
N SER A 176 11.95 2.10 -7.72
CA SER A 176 13.38 1.78 -7.78
C SER A 176 14.22 2.82 -8.52
N THR A 177 13.63 3.68 -9.34
CA THR A 177 14.34 4.77 -10.05
C THR A 177 14.15 6.15 -9.42
N GLU A 178 13.43 6.25 -8.30
CA GLU A 178 13.02 7.54 -7.73
C GLU A 178 14.21 8.43 -7.37
N GLU A 179 15.27 7.87 -6.79
CA GLU A 179 16.49 8.63 -6.46
C GLU A 179 17.14 9.23 -7.72
N THR A 180 17.22 8.45 -8.80
CA THR A 180 17.74 8.93 -10.10
C THR A 180 16.82 9.99 -10.71
N SER A 181 15.51 9.83 -10.63
CA SER A 181 14.56 10.83 -11.13
C SER A 181 14.68 12.15 -10.35
N LEU A 182 14.82 12.08 -9.02
CA LEU A 182 15.00 13.25 -8.16
C LEU A 182 16.34 13.95 -8.41
N SER A 183 17.42 13.21 -8.66
CA SER A 183 18.74 13.81 -8.91
C SER A 183 18.83 14.58 -10.23
N GLN A 184 17.88 14.35 -11.15
CA GLN A 184 17.80 15.02 -12.45
C GLN A 184 16.97 16.32 -12.41
N LEU A 185 16.29 16.61 -11.31
CA LEU A 185 15.51 17.82 -11.12
C LEU A 185 16.40 19.02 -10.78
N SER A 186 15.90 20.24 -11.03
CA SER A 186 16.53 21.43 -10.47
C SER A 186 16.49 21.38 -8.93
N PRO A 187 17.37 22.11 -8.22
CA PRO A 187 17.32 22.18 -6.75
C PRO A 187 15.94 22.56 -6.21
N GLU A 188 15.26 23.51 -6.85
CA GLU A 188 13.94 24.01 -6.46
C GLU A 188 12.85 22.95 -6.70
N GLU A 189 12.87 22.29 -7.86
CA GLU A 189 11.93 21.20 -8.17
C GLU A 189 12.15 20.02 -7.22
N ARG A 190 13.40 19.65 -6.96
CA ARG A 190 13.74 18.56 -6.04
C ARG A 190 13.20 18.83 -4.64
N GLN A 191 13.38 20.04 -4.13
CA GLN A 191 12.88 20.46 -2.82
C GLN A 191 11.36 20.29 -2.70
N VAL A 192 10.61 20.62 -3.76
CA VAL A 192 9.16 20.42 -3.84
C VAL A 192 8.77 18.94 -3.68
N PHE A 193 9.47 18.04 -4.39
CA PHE A 193 9.21 16.59 -4.25
C PHE A 193 9.66 16.03 -2.91
N GLU A 194 10.74 16.55 -2.32
CA GLU A 194 11.19 16.14 -0.99
C GLU A 194 10.16 16.49 0.08
N VAL A 195 9.62 17.73 0.07
CA VAL A 195 8.51 18.14 0.95
C VAL A 195 7.31 17.21 0.77
N LEU A 196 6.92 16.95 -0.48
CA LEU A 196 5.82 16.04 -0.79
C LEU A 196 6.02 14.64 -0.19
N LEU A 197 7.21 14.05 -0.37
CA LEU A 197 7.54 12.73 0.14
C LEU A 197 7.51 12.68 1.66
N ARG A 198 7.92 13.77 2.35
CA ARG A 198 7.83 13.87 3.82
C ARG A 198 6.39 13.95 4.34
N CYS A 199 5.48 14.56 3.57
CA CYS A 199 4.06 14.57 3.89
C CYS A 199 3.39 13.21 3.69
N LEU A 200 3.82 12.47 2.66
CA LEU A 200 3.20 11.22 2.22
C LEU A 200 3.92 9.97 2.76
N THR A 201 4.63 10.09 3.87
CA THR A 201 5.17 8.94 4.61
C THR A 201 4.01 8.11 5.19
N VAL A 202 4.02 6.80 4.91
CA VAL A 202 2.96 5.88 5.32
C VAL A 202 2.87 5.73 6.83
N ASP A 203 4.01 5.50 7.50
CA ASP A 203 4.06 5.42 8.96
C ASP A 203 4.00 6.84 9.56
N PRO A 204 2.97 7.18 10.35
CA PRO A 204 2.86 8.49 10.97
C PRO A 204 4.01 8.80 11.93
N SER A 205 4.73 7.83 12.52
CA SER A 205 5.89 8.17 13.39
C SER A 205 7.06 8.75 12.61
N GLU A 206 7.15 8.44 11.31
CA GLU A 206 8.20 8.90 10.40
C GLU A 206 7.73 10.07 9.51
N ARG A 207 6.44 10.44 9.60
CA ARG A 207 5.86 11.55 8.85
C ARG A 207 6.20 12.87 9.53
N TYR A 208 6.61 13.84 8.73
CA TYR A 208 7.00 15.15 9.27
C TYR A 208 5.78 15.91 9.80
N SER A 209 5.98 16.69 10.85
CA SER A 209 4.98 17.66 11.29
C SER A 209 5.06 18.95 10.48
N ALA A 210 4.04 19.81 10.58
CA ALA A 210 4.06 21.13 9.96
C ALA A 210 5.30 21.95 10.35
N GLU A 211 5.73 21.88 11.61
CA GLU A 211 6.91 22.59 12.10
C GLU A 211 8.20 22.04 11.46
N MET A 212 8.30 20.73 11.26
CA MET A 212 9.48 20.14 10.62
C MET A 212 9.57 20.51 9.13
N LEU A 213 8.43 20.61 8.44
CA LEU A 213 8.36 20.99 7.03
C LEU A 213 8.75 22.46 6.79
N LYS A 214 8.58 23.32 7.80
CA LYS A 214 8.97 24.74 7.72
C LYS A 214 10.44 24.93 7.34
N ASN A 215 11.32 24.03 7.77
CA ASN A 215 12.76 24.08 7.49
C ASN A 215 13.11 23.89 6.00
N TYR A 216 12.15 23.55 5.15
CA TYR A 216 12.35 23.49 3.70
C TYR A 216 12.08 24.82 3.00
N PHE A 217 11.54 25.84 3.68
CA PHE A 217 11.14 27.10 3.02
C PHE A 217 11.95 28.32 3.48
N TYR A 218 12.84 28.15 4.46
CA TYR A 218 13.66 29.19 5.08
C TYR A 218 15.09 28.69 5.24
#